data_AF-A0A7J8YE33-F1
#
_entry.id   AF-A0A7J8YE33-F1
#
_cell.length_a   1.000
_cell.length_b   1.000
_cell.length_c   1.000
_cell.angle_alpha   90.00
_cell.angle_beta   90.00
_cell.angle_gamma   90.00
#
_symmetry.space_group_name_H-M   'P 1'
#
loop_
_entity.id
_entity.type
_entity.pdbx_description
1 polymer ?
#
loop_
_entity_poly.entity_id
_entity_poly.type
_entity_poly.pdbx_seq_one_letter_code
_entity_poly.pdbx_strand_id
1 'polypeptide(L)'
;MCLTSNSDSMQELLDSQRKKLTERNNALKAMMMALKEETMVMKMALSIRIEELEGDLALCQIAMGKGVSSVTLSNEDVLKPKEFVGTKSACDVDNFLWRIENYFRAKGITDDAVKGQFYPKFAKEEARAKL
;
A
#
# COMPACT_ATOMS: atom_id res chain seq x y z
N MET A 1 25.02 -2.35 -69.02
CA MET A 1 24.40 -3.44 -68.22
C MET A 1 24.61 -3.30 -66.70
N CYS A 2 25.49 -2.43 -66.19
CA CYS A 2 25.81 -2.38 -64.75
C CYS A 2 24.81 -1.55 -63.89
N LEU A 3 24.27 -0.45 -64.43
CA LEU A 3 23.37 0.44 -63.67
C LEU A 3 22.02 -0.21 -63.34
N THR A 4 21.49 -1.03 -64.24
CA THR A 4 20.23 -1.76 -64.03
C THR A 4 20.36 -2.81 -62.92
N SER A 5 21.47 -3.55 -62.90
CA SER A 5 21.75 -4.56 -61.87
C SER A 5 21.85 -3.96 -60.45
N ASN A 6 22.38 -2.74 -60.31
CA ASN A 6 22.42 -2.06 -59.02
C ASN A 6 21.03 -1.60 -58.57
N SER A 7 20.21 -1.11 -59.50
CA SER A 7 18.83 -0.70 -59.22
C SER A 7 17.98 -1.88 -58.75
N ASP A 8 18.12 -3.04 -59.40
CA ASP A 8 17.38 -4.26 -59.05
C ASP A 8 17.77 -4.76 -57.65
N SER A 9 19.08 -4.76 -57.34
CA SER A 9 19.57 -5.14 -56.01
C SER A 9 19.07 -4.23 -54.88
N MET A 10 19.00 -2.92 -55.13
CA MET A 10 18.44 -1.97 -54.16
C MET A 10 16.93 -2.18 -53.96
N GLN A 11 16.21 -2.49 -55.04
CA GLN A 11 14.78 -2.76 -54.99
C GLN A 11 14.49 -4.03 -54.16
N GLU A 12 15.24 -5.10 -54.37
CA GLU A 12 15.13 -6.33 -53.58
C GLU A 12 15.41 -6.10 -52.09
N LEU A 13 16.40 -5.28 -51.76
CA LEU A 13 16.72 -4.92 -50.37
C LEU A 13 15.55 -4.16 -49.72
N LEU A 14 14.99 -3.18 -50.42
CA LEU A 14 13.85 -2.39 -49.93
C LEU A 14 12.61 -3.26 -49.74
N ASP A 15 12.33 -4.18 -50.66
CA ASP A 15 11.20 -5.10 -50.55
C ASP A 15 11.40 -6.10 -49.40
N SER A 16 12.62 -6.59 -49.20
CA SER A 16 12.99 -7.42 -48.05
C SER A 16 12.81 -6.69 -46.72
N GLN A 17 13.25 -5.43 -46.63
CA GLN A 17 13.05 -4.60 -45.44
C GLN A 17 11.57 -4.30 -45.19
N ARG A 18 10.80 -4.00 -46.25
CA ARG A 18 9.35 -3.78 -46.16
C ARG A 18 8.66 -5.02 -45.60
N LYS A 19 8.98 -6.21 -46.11
CA LYS A 19 8.42 -7.47 -45.62
C LYS A 19 8.74 -7.70 -44.14
N LYS A 20 10.01 -7.54 -43.73
CA LYS A 20 10.43 -7.67 -42.32
C LYS A 20 9.69 -6.67 -41.40
N LEU A 21 9.49 -5.44 -41.87
CA LEU A 21 8.76 -4.42 -41.11
C LEU A 21 7.28 -4.82 -40.94
N THR A 22 6.64 -5.32 -42.00
CA THR A 22 5.27 -5.82 -41.94
C THR A 22 5.14 -7.01 -40.97
N GLU A 23 6.06 -7.97 -41.02
CA GLU A 23 6.08 -9.13 -40.11
C GLU A 23 6.24 -8.69 -38.65
N ARG A 24 7.20 -7.78 -38.36
CA ARG A 24 7.39 -7.23 -37.02
C ARG A 24 6.16 -6.48 -36.51
N ASN A 25 5.51 -5.68 -37.36
CA ASN A 25 4.30 -4.95 -36.98
C ASN A 25 3.15 -5.89 -36.65
N ASN A 26 2.98 -6.96 -37.43
CA ASN A 26 1.98 -7.98 -37.17
C ASN A 26 2.26 -8.72 -35.86
N ALA A 27 3.51 -9.11 -35.61
CA ALA A 27 3.91 -9.75 -34.36
C ALA A 27 3.68 -8.83 -33.15
N LEU A 28 4.05 -7.55 -33.26
CA LEU A 28 3.82 -6.56 -32.21
C LEU A 28 2.33 -6.39 -31.92
N LYS A 29 1.49 -6.33 -32.96
CA LYS A 29 0.03 -6.26 -32.80
C LYS A 29 -0.51 -7.49 -32.09
N ALA A 30 -0.03 -8.68 -32.44
CA ALA A 30 -0.43 -9.93 -31.77
C ALA A 30 -0.03 -9.93 -30.29
N MET A 31 1.20 -9.54 -29.96
CA MET A 31 1.68 -9.43 -28.57
C MET A 31 0.87 -8.41 -27.76
N MET A 32 0.55 -7.25 -28.36
CA MET A 32 -0.28 -6.24 -27.70
C MET A 32 -1.70 -6.75 -27.41
N MET A 33 -2.29 -7.52 -28.33
CA MET A 33 -3.60 -8.13 -28.11
C MET A 33 -3.55 -9.17 -26.98
N ALA A 34 -2.52 -10.03 -26.95
CA ALA A 34 -2.34 -11.01 -25.89
C ALA A 34 -2.17 -10.36 -24.51
N LEU A 35 -1.29 -9.35 -24.39
CA LEU A 35 -1.10 -8.61 -23.14
C LEU A 35 -2.39 -7.93 -22.66
N LYS A 36 -3.16 -7.37 -23.59
CA LYS A 36 -4.45 -6.74 -23.27
C LYS A 36 -5.46 -7.76 -22.72
N GLU A 37 -5.51 -8.95 -23.31
CA GLU A 37 -6.37 -10.03 -22.85
C GLU A 37 -5.96 -10.52 -21.46
N GLU A 38 -4.67 -10.81 -21.25
CA GLU A 38 -4.13 -11.22 -19.95
C GLU A 38 -4.41 -10.17 -18.87
N THR A 39 -4.25 -8.89 -19.20
CA THR A 39 -4.56 -7.78 -18.29
C THR A 39 -6.05 -7.75 -17.94
N MET A 40 -6.93 -7.99 -18.91
CA MET A 40 -8.38 -8.00 -18.70
C MET A 40 -8.80 -9.18 -17.81
N VAL A 41 -8.29 -10.38 -18.09
CA VAL A 41 -8.52 -11.58 -17.29
C VAL A 41 -8.05 -11.37 -15.85
N MET A 42 -6.83 -10.85 -15.66
CA MET A 42 -6.29 -10.56 -14.33
C MET A 42 -7.13 -9.52 -13.59
N LYS A 43 -7.57 -8.46 -14.28
CA LYS A 43 -8.45 -7.43 -13.69
C LYS A 43 -9.76 -8.03 -13.21
N MET A 44 -10.39 -8.89 -14.02
CA MET A 44 -11.65 -9.56 -13.63
C MET A 44 -11.44 -10.47 -12.41
N ALA A 45 -10.37 -11.26 -12.39
CA ALA A 45 -10.06 -12.13 -11.25
C ALA A 45 -9.84 -11.33 -9.95
N LEU A 46 -9.14 -10.20 -10.02
CA LEU A 46 -8.94 -9.31 -8.88
C LEU A 46 -10.24 -8.68 -8.40
N SER A 47 -11.11 -8.21 -9.31
CA SER A 47 -12.43 -7.67 -8.95
C SER A 47 -13.28 -8.71 -8.22
N ILE A 48 -13.35 -9.94 -8.73
CA ILE A 48 -14.07 -11.04 -8.05
C ILE A 48 -13.49 -11.27 -6.65
N ARG A 49 -12.16 -11.31 -6.52
CA ARG A 49 -11.52 -11.55 -5.23
C ARG A 49 -11.78 -10.42 -4.22
N ILE A 50 -11.86 -9.17 -4.69
CA ILE A 50 -12.22 -8.03 -3.84
C ILE A 50 -13.66 -8.17 -3.36
N GLU A 51 -14.60 -8.47 -4.25
CA GLU A 51 -16.01 -8.67 -3.89
C GLU A 51 -16.19 -9.80 -2.86
N GLU A 52 -15.46 -10.92 -3.02
CA GLU A 52 -15.44 -12.00 -2.03
C GLU A 52 -14.91 -11.54 -0.66
N LEU A 53 -13.78 -10.82 -0.64
CA LEU A 53 -13.16 -10.33 0.60
C LEU A 53 -14.03 -9.29 1.30
N GLU A 54 -14.73 -8.43 0.54
CA GLU A 54 -15.70 -7.49 1.08
C GLU A 54 -16.90 -8.23 1.71
N GLY A 55 -17.37 -9.30 1.07
CA GLY A 55 -18.40 -10.18 1.60
C GLY A 55 -17.97 -10.87 2.90
N ASP A 56 -16.78 -11.47 2.91
CA ASP A 56 -16.20 -12.11 4.10
C ASP A 56 -16.03 -11.10 5.25
N LEU A 57 -15.54 -9.89 4.95
CA LEU A 57 -15.40 -8.82 5.93
C LEU A 57 -16.75 -8.41 6.53
N ALA A 58 -17.79 -8.27 5.70
CA ALA A 58 -19.13 -7.95 6.17
C ALA A 58 -19.68 -9.05 7.09
N LEU A 59 -19.46 -10.33 6.75
CA LEU A 59 -19.85 -11.46 7.59
C LEU A 59 -19.08 -11.47 8.93
N CYS A 60 -17.78 -11.23 8.92
CA CYS A 60 -16.99 -11.08 10.14
C CYS A 60 -17.52 -9.94 11.02
N GLN A 61 -17.85 -8.78 10.41
CA GLN A 61 -18.42 -7.65 11.14
C GLN A 61 -19.79 -7.98 11.76
N ILE A 62 -20.64 -8.74 11.06
CA ILE A 62 -21.94 -9.19 11.59
C ILE A 62 -21.76 -10.23 12.69
N ALA A 63 -20.85 -11.19 12.51
CA ALA A 63 -20.58 -12.27 13.46
C ALA A 63 -19.95 -11.76 14.77
N MET A 64 -19.16 -10.69 14.71
CA MET A 64 -18.70 -9.95 15.90
C MET A 64 -19.85 -9.18 16.60
N GLY A 65 -21.09 -9.28 16.10
CA GLY A 65 -22.22 -8.45 16.48
C GLY A 65 -22.00 -7.01 16.02
N LYS A 66 -23.02 -6.15 16.12
CA LYS A 66 -22.86 -4.69 16.05
C LYS A 66 -22.02 -4.14 17.24
N GLY A 67 -20.96 -4.84 17.64
CA GLY A 67 -20.05 -4.55 18.73
C GLY A 67 -18.73 -3.90 18.29
N VAL A 68 -18.59 -3.50 17.02
CA VAL A 68 -17.63 -2.44 16.65
C VAL A 68 -18.30 -1.07 16.81
N SER A 69 -19.00 -0.86 17.92
CA SER A 69 -18.79 0.39 18.63
C SER A 69 -17.42 0.21 19.24
N SER A 70 -16.41 0.96 18.76
CA SER A 70 -15.07 1.10 19.35
C SER A 70 -14.77 0.03 20.39
N VAL A 71 -13.94 -0.98 20.09
CA VAL A 71 -13.39 -1.88 21.12
C VAL A 71 -12.93 -1.00 22.27
N THR A 72 -13.83 -0.83 23.23
CA THR A 72 -13.60 -0.19 24.48
C THR A 72 -13.06 -1.39 25.20
N LEU A 73 -11.77 -1.64 24.96
CA LEU A 73 -10.95 -2.36 25.91
C LEU A 73 -11.42 -1.82 27.25
N SER A 74 -11.97 -2.70 28.08
CA SER A 74 -12.42 -2.29 29.40
C SER A 74 -11.29 -1.45 30.01
N ASN A 75 -11.61 -0.42 30.78
CA ASN A 75 -10.55 0.43 31.31
C ASN A 75 -9.47 -0.40 32.07
N GLU A 76 -9.79 -1.60 32.53
CA GLU A 76 -8.83 -2.52 33.12
C GLU A 76 -7.91 -3.26 32.12
N ASP A 77 -8.31 -3.51 30.87
CA ASP A 77 -7.55 -4.31 29.89
C ASP A 77 -6.47 -3.51 29.14
N VAL A 78 -6.52 -2.17 29.19
CA VAL A 78 -5.53 -1.34 28.50
C VAL A 78 -4.26 -1.22 29.35
N LEU A 79 -3.24 -2.00 29.01
CA LEU A 79 -1.91 -1.92 29.63
C LEU A 79 -1.32 -0.51 29.50
N LYS A 80 -0.85 0.04 30.63
CA LYS A 80 -0.15 1.32 30.66
C LYS A 80 1.15 1.25 29.84
N PRO A 81 1.44 2.25 28.99
CA PRO A 81 2.71 2.34 28.29
C PRO A 81 3.89 2.38 29.26
N LYS A 82 5.03 1.83 28.83
CA LYS A 82 6.29 1.98 29.57
C LYS A 82 6.70 3.44 29.55
N GLU A 83 7.20 3.93 30.68
CA GLU A 83 7.68 5.30 30.79
C GLU A 83 8.84 5.60 29.83
N PHE A 84 8.83 6.80 29.27
CA PHE A 84 9.96 7.37 28.55
C PHE A 84 11.05 7.79 29.52
N VAL A 85 12.27 7.31 29.26
CA VAL A 85 13.42 7.52 30.13
C VAL A 85 14.25 8.75 29.74
N GLY A 86 13.87 9.47 28.66
CA GLY A 86 14.56 10.70 28.25
C GLY A 86 15.78 10.49 27.36
N THR A 87 15.83 9.40 26.58
CA THR A 87 16.89 9.17 25.59
C THR A 87 16.79 10.18 24.45
N LYS A 88 17.95 10.61 23.91
CA LYS A 88 18.03 11.57 22.79
C LYS A 88 17.92 10.90 21.41
N SER A 89 17.46 9.66 21.35
CA SER A 89 17.27 8.92 20.10
C SER A 89 15.91 9.28 19.51
N ALA A 90 15.88 9.76 18.26
CA ALA A 90 14.63 10.05 17.55
C ALA A 90 13.73 8.81 17.50
N CYS A 91 14.31 7.62 17.28
CA CYS A 91 13.60 6.35 17.27
C CYS A 91 12.91 6.05 18.62
N ASP A 92 13.54 6.38 19.74
CA ASP A 92 12.94 6.14 21.06
C ASP A 92 11.79 7.11 21.36
N VAL A 93 11.91 8.36 20.89
CA VAL A 93 10.85 9.38 20.98
C VAL A 93 9.65 8.97 20.12
N ASP A 94 9.88 8.54 18.88
CA ASP A 94 8.82 8.09 17.98
C ASP A 94 8.10 6.86 18.51
N ASN A 95 8.86 5.88 19.01
CA ASN A 95 8.29 4.68 19.65
C ASN A 95 7.47 5.03 20.90
N PHE A 96 7.90 6.02 21.68
CA PHE A 96 7.15 6.49 22.84
C PHE A 96 5.83 7.15 22.45
N LEU A 97 5.85 8.10 21.51
CA LEU A 97 4.67 8.80 21.03
C LEU A 97 3.66 7.81 20.43
N TRP A 98 4.14 6.86 19.62
CA TRP A 98 3.29 5.83 19.03
C TRP A 98 2.55 4.99 20.10
N ARG A 99 3.26 4.57 21.16
CA ARG A 99 2.67 3.77 22.25
C ARG A 99 1.68 4.55 23.09
N ILE A 100 1.94 5.83 23.37
CA ILE A 100 1.02 6.69 24.13
C ILE A 100 -0.24 7.01 23.33
N GLU A 101 -0.11 7.39 22.07
CA GLU A 101 -1.28 7.70 21.24
C GLU A 101 -2.16 6.46 21.03
N ASN A 102 -1.55 5.28 20.90
CA ASN A 102 -2.31 4.03 20.87
C ASN A 102 -3.01 3.73 22.20
N TYR A 103 -2.38 4.04 23.34
CA TYR A 103 -3.02 3.93 24.65
C TYR A 103 -4.21 4.89 24.81
N PHE A 104 -4.08 6.15 24.40
CA PHE A 104 -5.18 7.11 24.45
C PHE A 104 -6.33 6.69 23.55
N ARG A 105 -6.04 6.21 22.33
CA ARG A 105 -7.04 5.64 21.43
C ARG A 105 -7.79 4.47 22.07
N ALA A 106 -7.07 3.53 22.67
CA ALA A 106 -7.65 2.38 23.37
C ALA A 106 -8.50 2.79 24.60
N LYS A 107 -8.13 3.88 25.28
CA LYS A 107 -8.85 4.46 26.41
C LYS A 107 -10.02 5.37 26.02
N GLY A 108 -10.21 5.64 24.72
CA GLY A 108 -11.18 6.63 24.25
C GLY A 108 -10.85 8.08 24.61
N ILE A 109 -9.59 8.38 24.96
CA ILE A 109 -9.13 9.74 25.25
C ILE A 109 -8.81 10.42 23.92
N THR A 110 -9.72 11.25 23.43
CA THR A 110 -9.60 11.94 22.14
C THR A 110 -9.27 13.43 22.26
N ASP A 111 -9.57 14.04 23.40
CA ASP A 111 -9.29 15.46 23.67
C ASP A 111 -7.80 15.70 23.92
N ASP A 112 -7.17 16.51 23.07
CA ASP A 112 -5.74 16.79 23.14
C ASP A 112 -5.32 17.60 24.38
N ALA A 113 -6.21 18.44 24.93
CA ALA A 113 -5.96 19.12 26.20
C ALA A 113 -5.95 18.12 27.37
N VAL A 114 -6.79 17.09 27.30
CA VAL A 114 -6.77 15.98 28.27
C VAL A 114 -5.50 15.14 28.09
N LYS A 115 -5.14 14.75 26.86
CA LYS A 115 -3.90 14.01 26.58
C LYS A 115 -2.66 14.73 27.10
N GLY A 116 -2.58 16.05 26.91
CA GLY A 116 -1.52 16.92 27.43
C GLY A 116 -1.22 16.73 28.92
N GLN A 117 -2.26 16.48 29.73
CA GLN A 117 -2.11 16.25 31.18
C GLN A 117 -1.55 14.86 31.53
N PHE A 118 -1.60 13.91 30.60
CA PHE A 118 -1.12 12.55 30.79
C PHE A 118 0.31 12.34 30.29
N TYR A 119 0.75 13.06 29.27
CA TYR A 119 2.12 12.96 28.72
C TYR A 119 3.23 13.00 29.79
N PRO A 120 3.23 13.96 30.74
CA PRO A 120 4.24 13.99 31.80
C PRO A 120 4.22 12.75 32.72
N LYS A 121 3.05 12.12 32.91
CA LYS A 121 2.90 10.94 33.79
C LYS A 121 3.56 9.69 33.21
N PHE A 122 3.82 9.67 31.91
CA PHE A 122 4.49 8.59 31.21
C PHE A 122 5.94 8.92 30.85
N ALA A 123 6.50 9.96 31.45
CA ALA A 123 7.90 10.31 31.37
C ALA A 123 8.52 10.29 32.78
N LYS A 124 9.76 9.80 32.89
CA LYS A 124 10.54 9.91 34.13
C LYS A 124 10.85 11.37 34.43
N GLU A 125 11.09 11.69 35.70
CA GLU A 125 11.33 13.07 36.18
C GLU A 125 12.38 13.83 35.35
N GLU A 126 13.49 13.17 35.01
CA GLU A 126 14.58 13.73 34.19
C GLU A 126 14.19 13.99 32.73
N ALA A 127 13.16 13.30 32.23
CA ALA A 127 12.61 13.45 30.89
C ALA A 127 11.45 14.46 30.85
N ARG A 128 10.74 14.68 31.96
CA ARG A 128 9.63 15.65 32.06
C ARG A 128 10.05 17.08 31.79
N ALA A 129 11.26 17.48 32.19
CA ALA A 129 11.78 18.82 31.96
C ALA A 129 12.07 19.14 30.47
N LYS A 130 11.89 18.16 29.57
CA LYS A 130 12.18 18.26 28.12
C LYS A 130 10.94 18.11 27.25
N LEU A 131 9.77 17.86 27.86
CA LEU A 131 8.45 17.77 27.21
C LEU A 131 7.69 19.07 27.48
#